data_AF-A0A414L5H1-F1
#
_entry.id   AF-A0A414L5H1-F1
#
_cell.length_a   1.000
_cell.length_b   1.000
_cell.length_c   1.000
_cell.angle_alpha   90.00
_cell.angle_beta   90.00
_cell.angle_gamma   90.00
#
_symmetry.space_group_name_H-M   'P 1'
#
loop_
_entity.id
_entity.type
_entity.pdbx_description
1 polymer ?
#
loop_
_entity_poly.entity_id
_entity_poly.type
_entity_poly.pdbx_seq_one_letter_code
_entity_poly.pdbx_strand_id
1 'polypeptide(L)'
;LDAPYYHVVFTVPEELNPIIYSNQKLLYDALYHAASSTLDELAKDSKYLGADIGYICILHTWGSAMNYHPHIHTIVLGGGLDDENKWKETGGKFFLPYGVISKVFRGKYLDELKSLWNDSKLKFHGTAEKYQNSYRFKELLDKCYEKNWVTYCRETFNGAQSVINYLGKYTHRIAISNHRIKSMTDTTVTYVVKDYKNEGCWKEKTISGEEFIRRFMMHVPPKRFVRIRHYGLLSCRNKRKKITHCRNLLGCKKYISTLKNLNAVEMIRVLYHINVCKCSSCGGNMVSPRKDKYSSSFRAHMRC
;
A
#
# COMPACT_ATOMS: atom_id res chain seq x y z
N LEU A 1 9.34 -16.00 0.85
CA LEU A 1 10.60 -16.63 1.28
C LEU A 1 10.57 -16.69 2.79
N ASP A 2 11.17 -17.72 3.37
CA ASP A 2 11.40 -17.73 4.82
C ASP A 2 12.68 -16.92 5.06
N ALA A 3 12.50 -15.65 5.35
CA ALA A 3 13.54 -14.65 5.51
C ALA A 3 12.95 -13.49 6.33
N PRO A 4 13.78 -12.65 6.98
CA PRO A 4 13.30 -11.42 7.60
C PRO A 4 12.64 -10.51 6.55
N TYR A 5 11.64 -9.73 6.99
CA TYR A 5 11.11 -8.63 6.19
C TYR A 5 11.07 -7.34 7.00
N TYR A 6 11.34 -6.25 6.32
CA TYR A 6 11.41 -4.91 6.89
C TYR A 6 10.29 -4.04 6.32
N HIS A 7 9.73 -3.18 7.17
CA HIS A 7 8.75 -2.19 6.75
C HIS A 7 9.42 -0.84 6.59
N VAL A 8 9.38 -0.29 5.38
CA VAL A 8 9.87 1.05 5.04
C VAL A 8 8.68 1.90 4.59
N VAL A 9 8.50 3.08 5.17
CA VAL A 9 7.50 4.07 4.74
C VAL A 9 8.21 5.23 4.06
N PHE A 10 7.79 5.53 2.84
CA PHE A 10 8.21 6.71 2.10
C PHE A 10 7.09 7.75 2.14
N THR A 11 7.37 8.91 2.72
CA THR A 11 6.40 9.99 2.89
C THR A 11 6.93 11.27 2.28
N VAL A 12 6.05 12.02 1.61
CA VAL A 12 6.35 13.35 1.08
C VAL A 12 5.83 14.45 2.02
N PRO A 13 6.43 15.66 1.99
CA PRO A 13 5.94 16.80 2.75
C PRO A 13 4.53 17.22 2.32
N GLU A 14 3.75 17.71 3.28
CA GLU A 14 2.36 18.15 3.03
C GLU A 14 2.28 19.37 2.11
N GLU A 15 3.35 20.14 1.97
CA GLU A 15 3.46 21.25 1.02
C GLU A 15 3.20 20.82 -0.43
N LEU A 16 3.51 19.56 -0.76
CA LEU A 16 3.31 18.98 -2.09
C LEU A 16 1.88 18.51 -2.31
N ASN A 17 1.05 18.39 -1.26
CA ASN A 17 -0.31 17.86 -1.34
C ASN A 17 -1.17 18.53 -2.43
N PRO A 18 -1.20 19.87 -2.59
CA PRO A 18 -2.00 20.51 -3.64
C PRO A 18 -1.60 20.08 -5.05
N ILE A 19 -0.29 19.98 -5.32
CA ILE A 19 0.22 19.59 -6.64
C ILE A 19 -0.03 18.09 -6.87
N ILE A 20 0.22 17.25 -5.87
CA ILE A 20 -0.03 15.80 -5.96
C ILE A 20 -1.52 15.52 -6.20
N TYR A 21 -2.40 16.21 -5.48
CA TYR A 21 -3.83 16.04 -5.65
C TYR A 21 -4.31 16.44 -7.06
N SER A 22 -3.72 17.47 -7.65
CA SER A 22 -4.01 17.88 -9.04
C SER A 22 -3.46 16.90 -10.08
N ASN A 23 -2.41 16.13 -9.74
CA ASN A 23 -1.64 15.29 -10.67
C ASN A 23 -1.50 13.85 -10.19
N GLN A 24 -2.54 13.30 -9.55
CA GLN A 24 -2.47 12.04 -8.81
C GLN A 24 -1.75 10.92 -9.56
N LYS A 25 -2.10 10.65 -10.82
CA LYS A 25 -1.49 9.56 -11.58
C LYS A 25 0.03 9.75 -11.72
N LEU A 26 0.46 10.91 -12.23
CA LEU A 26 1.87 11.20 -12.48
C LEU A 26 2.69 11.22 -11.18
N LEU A 27 2.18 11.88 -10.14
CA LEU A 27 2.94 12.06 -8.91
C LEU A 27 2.86 10.87 -7.96
N TYR A 28 1.82 10.03 -8.06
CA TYR A 28 1.88 8.70 -7.45
C TYR A 28 2.85 7.78 -8.17
N ASP A 29 2.95 7.85 -9.51
CA ASP A 29 3.96 7.11 -10.26
C ASP A 29 5.38 7.54 -9.87
N ALA A 30 5.62 8.85 -9.76
CA ALA A 30 6.89 9.39 -9.27
C ALA A 30 7.24 8.92 -7.85
N LEU A 31 6.25 8.81 -6.94
CA LEU A 31 6.45 8.23 -5.61
C LEU A 31 6.99 6.79 -5.71
N TYR A 32 6.41 5.97 -6.59
CA TYR A 32 6.88 4.60 -6.80
C TYR A 32 8.27 4.55 -7.42
N HIS A 33 8.54 5.38 -8.43
CA HIS A 33 9.84 5.44 -9.09
C HIS A 33 10.94 5.85 -8.10
N ALA A 34 10.71 6.91 -7.34
CA ALA A 34 11.66 7.37 -6.32
C ALA A 34 11.88 6.32 -5.22
N ALA A 35 10.81 5.71 -4.69
CA ALA A 35 10.92 4.69 -3.64
C ALA A 35 11.67 3.44 -4.14
N SER A 36 11.28 2.91 -5.30
CA SER A 36 11.90 1.71 -5.88
C SER A 36 13.35 1.95 -6.27
N SER A 37 13.63 3.03 -6.98
CA SER A 37 15.00 3.38 -7.39
C SER A 37 15.91 3.64 -6.19
N THR A 38 15.39 4.20 -5.09
CA THR A 38 16.18 4.38 -3.86
C THR A 38 16.58 3.05 -3.25
N LEU A 39 15.64 2.11 -3.14
CA LEU A 39 15.89 0.79 -2.58
C LEU A 39 16.84 -0.02 -3.46
N ASP A 40 16.62 -0.03 -4.78
CA ASP A 40 17.44 -0.77 -5.73
C ASP A 40 18.89 -0.24 -5.77
N GLU A 41 19.08 1.08 -5.81
CA GLU A 41 20.41 1.69 -5.81
C GLU A 41 21.19 1.35 -4.53
N LEU A 42 20.58 1.61 -3.36
CA LEU A 42 21.27 1.41 -2.09
C LEU A 42 21.48 -0.08 -1.77
N ALA A 43 20.58 -0.96 -2.18
CA ALA A 43 20.77 -2.41 -1.95
C ALA A 43 21.89 -3.00 -2.82
N LYS A 44 22.09 -2.48 -4.02
CA LYS A 44 23.16 -2.91 -4.94
C LYS A 44 24.54 -2.41 -4.55
N ASP A 45 24.62 -1.33 -3.80
CA ASP A 45 25.89 -0.83 -3.28
C ASP A 45 26.47 -1.84 -2.26
N SER A 46 27.70 -2.29 -2.53
CA SER A 46 28.44 -3.25 -1.69
C SER A 46 28.76 -2.72 -0.30
N LYS A 47 28.73 -1.39 -0.11
CA LYS A 47 28.79 -0.74 1.20
C LYS A 47 27.64 -1.14 2.12
N TYR A 48 26.49 -1.48 1.53
CA TYR A 48 25.31 -1.90 2.28
C TYR A 48 25.10 -3.41 2.16
N LEU A 49 24.52 -3.88 1.06
CA LEU A 49 24.24 -5.31 0.87
C LEU A 49 24.98 -5.89 -0.34
N GLY A 50 25.08 -5.13 -1.43
CA GLY A 50 25.65 -5.62 -2.69
C GLY A 50 24.82 -6.75 -3.30
N ALA A 51 23.50 -6.59 -3.37
CA ALA A 51 22.59 -7.59 -3.91
C ALA A 51 21.27 -7.01 -4.47
N ASP A 52 20.68 -7.72 -5.43
CA ASP A 52 19.32 -7.54 -5.91
C ASP A 52 18.31 -8.01 -4.84
N ILE A 53 17.57 -7.08 -4.27
CA ILE A 53 16.52 -7.36 -3.28
C ILE A 53 15.15 -7.54 -3.95
N GLY A 54 14.14 -7.92 -3.16
CA GLY A 54 12.75 -7.93 -3.60
C GLY A 54 11.85 -7.27 -2.58
N TYR A 55 10.86 -6.52 -3.06
CA TYR A 55 9.97 -5.76 -2.19
C TYR A 55 8.60 -5.52 -2.85
N ILE A 56 7.64 -5.15 -2.01
CA ILE A 56 6.26 -4.83 -2.38
C ILE A 56 5.96 -3.41 -1.92
N CYS A 57 5.56 -2.54 -2.84
CA CYS A 57 5.16 -1.16 -2.55
C CYS A 57 3.64 -1.02 -2.62
N ILE A 58 3.06 -0.31 -1.65
CA ILE A 58 1.62 -0.11 -1.48
C ILE A 58 1.37 1.37 -1.25
N LEU A 59 0.67 2.02 -2.17
CA LEU A 59 0.31 3.43 -2.03
C LEU A 59 -0.87 3.57 -1.06
N HIS A 60 -0.73 4.46 -0.10
CA HIS A 60 -1.82 5.03 0.69
C HIS A 60 -1.87 6.54 0.50
N THR A 61 -3.05 7.12 0.72
CA THR A 61 -3.29 8.55 0.48
C THR A 61 -3.94 9.25 1.67
N TRP A 62 -4.00 8.59 2.84
CA TRP A 62 -4.74 9.08 4.00
C TRP A 62 -3.92 8.98 5.28
N GLY A 63 -4.08 9.96 6.16
CA GLY A 63 -3.74 9.84 7.58
C GLY A 63 -4.90 9.27 8.40
N SER A 64 -4.70 9.11 9.70
CA SER A 64 -5.76 8.60 10.58
C SER A 64 -7.01 9.48 10.56
N ALA A 65 -6.87 10.80 10.42
CA ALA A 65 -8.00 11.71 10.34
C ALA A 65 -8.71 11.75 8.98
N MET A 66 -8.35 10.87 8.03
CA MET A 66 -8.70 10.96 6.60
C MET A 66 -8.23 12.26 5.95
N ASN A 67 -7.16 12.86 6.48
CA ASN A 67 -6.46 13.95 5.81
C ASN A 67 -5.67 13.38 4.63
N TYR A 68 -5.56 14.14 3.55
CA TYR A 68 -4.79 13.73 2.39
C TYR A 68 -3.31 13.65 2.76
N HIS A 69 -2.74 12.45 2.61
CA HIS A 69 -1.38 12.12 3.03
C HIS A 69 -0.84 10.99 2.15
N PRO A 70 -0.37 11.28 0.93
CA PRO A 70 0.20 10.29 0.04
C PRO A 70 1.54 9.76 0.58
N HIS A 71 1.64 8.44 0.72
CA HIS A 71 2.85 7.75 1.16
C HIS A 71 2.86 6.30 0.66
N ILE A 72 4.04 5.69 0.60
CA ILE A 72 4.22 4.31 0.18
C ILE A 72 4.68 3.46 1.37
N HIS A 73 3.87 2.46 1.71
CA HIS A 73 4.30 1.35 2.55
C HIS A 73 5.06 0.34 1.69
N THR A 74 6.28 0.01 2.10
CA THR A 74 7.12 -0.95 1.40
C THR A 74 7.52 -2.09 2.32
N ILE A 75 7.31 -3.32 1.86
CA ILE A 75 7.78 -4.52 2.55
C ILE A 75 9.00 -5.04 1.80
N VAL A 76 10.15 -5.01 2.46
CA VAL A 76 11.46 -5.30 1.89
C VAL A 76 11.97 -6.63 2.40
N LEU A 77 12.43 -7.51 1.52
CA LEU A 77 13.14 -8.73 1.90
C LEU A 77 14.45 -8.38 2.62
N GLY A 78 14.74 -9.07 3.71
CA GLY A 78 15.99 -8.96 4.47
C GLY A 78 17.15 -9.75 3.86
N GLY A 79 17.28 -9.64 2.54
CA GLY A 79 18.30 -10.31 1.77
C GLY A 79 18.01 -10.25 0.29
N GLY A 80 19.00 -10.62 -0.50
CA GLY A 80 18.99 -10.49 -1.95
C GLY A 80 19.88 -11.52 -2.65
N LEU A 81 19.88 -11.49 -3.98
CA LEU A 81 20.82 -12.25 -4.79
C LEU A 81 21.97 -11.33 -5.22
N ASP A 82 23.20 -11.73 -4.96
CA ASP A 82 24.37 -11.03 -5.53
C ASP A 82 24.56 -11.36 -7.02
N ASP A 83 25.61 -10.80 -7.62
CA ASP A 83 25.92 -10.99 -9.05
C ASP A 83 26.25 -12.46 -9.40
N GLU A 84 26.69 -13.26 -8.42
CA GLU A 84 26.92 -14.70 -8.56
C GLU A 84 25.62 -15.53 -8.33
N ASN A 85 24.47 -14.87 -8.17
CA ASN A 85 23.20 -15.46 -7.77
C ASN A 85 23.26 -16.25 -6.47
N LYS A 86 24.15 -15.88 -5.55
CA LYS A 86 24.17 -16.39 -4.17
C LYS A 86 23.31 -15.52 -3.29
N TRP A 87 22.75 -16.12 -2.25
CA TRP A 87 21.91 -15.40 -1.31
C TRP A 87 22.79 -14.63 -0.32
N LYS A 88 22.60 -13.31 -0.26
CA LYS A 88 23.16 -12.46 0.79
C LYS A 88 22.08 -12.08 1.78
N GLU A 89 22.36 -12.34 3.06
CA GLU A 89 21.49 -11.99 4.17
C GLU A 89 22.03 -10.81 4.98
N THR A 90 21.13 -10.15 5.70
CA THR A 90 21.43 -8.87 6.39
C THR A 90 21.75 -9.06 7.88
N GLY A 91 21.88 -10.32 8.34
CA GLY A 91 22.20 -10.65 9.73
C GLY A 91 21.16 -10.20 10.76
N GLY A 92 19.90 -10.09 10.35
CA GLY A 92 18.76 -9.75 11.24
C GLY A 92 18.46 -8.26 11.36
N LYS A 93 19.39 -7.35 11.05
CA LYS A 93 19.12 -5.90 11.08
C LYS A 93 18.79 -5.35 9.69
N PHE A 94 18.04 -4.25 9.65
CA PHE A 94 17.82 -3.55 8.39
C PHE A 94 19.13 -2.92 7.91
N PHE A 95 19.51 -3.23 6.68
CA PHE A 95 20.83 -2.97 6.09
C PHE A 95 20.98 -1.56 5.49
N LEU A 96 19.89 -0.80 5.38
CA LEU A 96 19.90 0.55 4.81
C LEU A 96 19.71 1.61 5.92
N PRO A 97 20.63 2.58 6.07
CA PRO A 97 20.48 3.65 7.04
C PRO A 97 19.33 4.60 6.66
N TYR A 98 18.42 4.87 7.59
CA TYR A 98 17.24 5.72 7.35
C TYR A 98 17.59 7.10 6.77
N GLY A 99 18.65 7.74 7.28
CA GLY A 99 19.05 9.08 6.85
C GLY A 99 19.54 9.11 5.40
N VAL A 100 20.12 8.02 4.92
CA VAL A 100 20.55 7.88 3.52
C VAL A 100 19.34 7.66 2.63
N ILE A 101 18.44 6.74 3.01
CA ILE A 101 17.19 6.48 2.29
C ILE A 101 16.39 7.79 2.11
N SER A 102 16.20 8.55 3.19
CA SER A 102 15.47 9.82 3.16
C SER A 102 16.07 10.81 2.15
N LYS A 103 17.39 11.00 2.18
CA LYS A 103 18.10 11.93 1.29
C LYS A 103 17.99 11.53 -0.18
N VAL A 104 18.25 10.25 -0.48
CA VAL A 104 18.20 9.72 -1.86
C VAL A 104 16.77 9.75 -2.39
N PHE A 105 15.79 9.31 -1.61
CA PHE A 105 14.37 9.36 -1.97
C PHE A 105 13.91 10.78 -2.26
N ARG A 106 14.24 11.73 -1.38
CA ARG A 106 13.92 13.16 -1.58
C ARG A 106 14.50 13.69 -2.88
N GLY A 107 15.79 13.41 -3.14
CA GLY A 107 16.46 13.83 -4.36
C GLY A 107 15.75 13.30 -5.61
N LYS A 108 15.51 11.99 -5.67
CA LYS A 108 14.85 11.34 -6.82
C LYS A 108 13.44 11.84 -7.07
N TYR A 109 12.64 11.99 -6.01
CA TYR A 109 11.27 12.45 -6.17
C TYR A 109 11.20 13.91 -6.63
N LEU A 110 11.99 14.80 -6.03
CA LEU A 110 12.00 16.22 -6.41
C LEU A 110 12.59 16.43 -7.82
N ASP A 111 13.55 15.60 -8.23
CA ASP A 111 14.08 15.61 -9.59
C ASP A 111 13.01 15.23 -10.63
N GLU A 112 12.29 14.14 -10.42
CA GLU A 112 11.19 13.74 -11.31
C GLU A 112 10.04 14.76 -11.31
N LEU A 113 9.69 15.32 -10.15
CA LEU A 113 8.70 16.40 -10.04
C LEU A 113 9.13 17.63 -10.85
N LYS A 114 10.40 18.03 -10.76
CA LYS A 114 10.97 19.16 -11.51
C LYS A 114 10.99 18.88 -13.02
N SER A 115 11.35 17.66 -13.42
CA SER A 115 11.31 17.22 -14.81
C SER A 115 9.89 17.30 -15.40
N LEU A 116 8.89 16.79 -14.68
CA LEU A 116 7.48 16.88 -15.09
C LEU A 116 6.98 18.33 -15.20
N TRP A 117 7.48 19.23 -14.35
CA TRP A 117 7.17 20.66 -14.44
C TRP A 117 7.80 21.29 -15.68
N ASN A 118 9.09 21.06 -15.93
CA ASN A 118 9.81 21.57 -17.10
C ASN A 118 9.19 21.10 -18.42
N ASP A 119 8.73 19.84 -18.45
CA ASP A 119 8.05 19.24 -19.60
C ASP A 119 6.59 19.74 -19.76
N SER A 120 6.11 20.65 -18.93
CA SER A 120 4.73 21.15 -18.93
C SER A 120 3.66 20.04 -18.80
N LYS A 121 3.99 18.93 -18.12
CA LYS A 121 3.08 17.79 -17.91
C LYS A 121 2.18 17.95 -16.70
N LEU A 122 2.54 18.85 -15.77
CA LEU A 122 1.79 19.09 -14.55
C LEU A 122 0.63 20.08 -14.77
N LYS A 123 -0.50 19.78 -14.14
CA LYS A 123 -1.68 20.64 -14.05
C LYS A 123 -1.79 21.24 -12.66
N PHE A 124 -2.29 22.47 -12.56
CA PHE A 124 -2.37 23.19 -11.31
C PHE A 124 -3.78 23.76 -11.14
N HIS A 125 -4.52 23.26 -10.15
CA HIS A 125 -5.90 23.64 -9.87
C HIS A 125 -6.05 24.13 -8.43
N GLY A 126 -6.96 25.09 -8.20
CA GLY A 126 -7.28 25.58 -6.86
C GLY A 126 -6.04 26.09 -6.13
N THR A 127 -5.76 25.57 -4.94
CA THR A 127 -4.61 26.02 -4.13
C THR A 127 -3.23 25.73 -4.75
N ALA A 128 -3.19 24.93 -5.82
CA ALA A 128 -1.96 24.66 -6.57
C ALA A 128 -1.68 25.68 -7.70
N GLU A 129 -2.63 26.52 -8.11
CA GLU A 129 -2.51 27.43 -9.27
C GLU A 129 -1.26 28.32 -9.22
N LYS A 130 -0.92 28.83 -8.04
CA LYS A 130 0.27 29.66 -7.81
C LYS A 130 1.59 29.01 -8.26
N TYR A 131 1.65 27.68 -8.35
CA TYR A 131 2.85 26.94 -8.73
C TYR A 131 3.04 26.78 -10.25
N GLN A 132 2.13 27.33 -11.06
CA GLN A 132 2.40 27.56 -12.49
C GLN A 132 3.53 28.57 -12.68
N ASN A 133 3.66 29.53 -11.76
CA ASN A 133 4.73 30.50 -11.76
C ASN A 133 6.06 29.83 -11.34
N SER A 134 7.10 29.99 -12.17
CA SER A 134 8.41 29.38 -11.97
C SER A 134 9.07 29.76 -10.63
N TYR A 135 8.93 31.02 -10.19
CA TYR A 135 9.49 31.47 -8.91
C TYR A 135 8.80 30.79 -7.73
N ARG A 136 7.46 30.73 -7.73
CA ARG A 136 6.68 30.06 -6.67
C ARG A 136 6.89 28.55 -6.64
N PHE A 137 7.09 27.94 -7.80
CA PHE A 137 7.45 26.52 -7.87
C PHE A 137 8.85 26.26 -7.31
N LYS A 138 9.82 27.12 -7.65
CA LYS A 138 11.18 27.03 -7.08
C LYS A 138 11.17 27.19 -5.55
N GLU A 139 10.47 28.19 -5.01
CA GLU A 139 10.31 28.36 -3.56
C GLU A 139 9.71 27.13 -2.87
N LEU A 140 8.77 26.44 -3.53
CA LEU A 140 8.22 25.19 -3.02
C LEU A 140 9.26 24.08 -2.97
N LEU A 141 10.06 23.92 -4.03
CA LEU A 141 11.13 22.93 -4.08
C LEU A 141 12.18 23.20 -3.00
N ASP A 142 12.59 24.46 -2.84
CA ASP A 142 13.59 24.88 -1.85
C ASP A 142 13.11 24.52 -0.43
N LYS A 143 11.85 24.85 -0.09
CA LYS A 143 11.21 24.44 1.18
C LYS A 143 11.20 22.91 1.35
N CYS A 144 10.97 22.16 0.28
CA CYS A 144 10.98 20.70 0.34
C CYS A 144 12.40 20.11 0.52
N TYR A 145 13.43 20.75 -0.02
CA TYR A 145 14.83 20.35 0.17
C TYR A 145 15.34 20.65 1.57
N GLU A 146 14.93 21.77 2.17
CA GLU A 146 15.27 22.16 3.55
C GLU A 146 14.66 21.21 4.58
N LYS A 147 13.48 20.64 4.28
CA LYS A 147 12.83 19.68 5.18
C LYS A 147 13.56 18.35 5.25
N ASN A 148 13.58 17.80 6.46
CA ASN A 148 13.91 16.40 6.69
C ASN A 148 12.70 15.54 6.35
N TRP A 149 12.81 14.73 5.30
CA TRP A 149 11.75 13.83 4.90
C TRP A 149 11.74 12.63 5.84
N VAL A 150 10.60 12.36 6.47
CA VAL A 150 10.49 11.27 7.43
C VAL A 150 10.29 9.97 6.66
N THR A 151 11.37 9.18 6.55
CA THR A 151 11.29 7.79 6.14
C THR A 151 11.33 6.91 7.37
N TYR A 152 10.29 6.10 7.56
CA TYR A 152 10.17 5.26 8.72
C TYR A 152 10.62 3.83 8.40
N CYS A 153 11.60 3.29 9.13
CA CYS A 153 12.05 1.91 8.98
C CYS A 153 11.77 1.15 10.28
N ARG A 154 11.01 0.06 10.18
CA ARG A 154 10.66 -0.82 11.30
C ARG A 154 11.08 -2.25 10.96
N GLU A 155 11.88 -2.86 11.81
CA GLU A 155 12.01 -4.31 11.84
C GLU A 155 10.66 -4.87 12.31
N THR A 156 9.94 -5.58 11.44
CA THR A 156 8.51 -5.82 11.72
C THR A 156 7.98 -7.19 11.43
N PHE A 157 8.72 -8.09 10.79
CA PHE A 157 8.11 -9.37 10.42
C PHE A 157 9.05 -10.54 10.61
N ASN A 158 8.83 -11.28 11.70
CA ASN A 158 9.32 -12.65 11.83
C ASN A 158 8.48 -13.53 10.90
N GLY A 159 9.01 -13.77 9.70
CA GLY A 159 8.44 -14.71 8.73
C GLY A 159 7.25 -14.20 7.91
N ALA A 160 6.85 -15.04 6.94
CA ALA A 160 5.85 -14.70 5.93
C ALA A 160 4.44 -14.45 6.50
N GLN A 161 4.06 -15.08 7.61
CA GLN A 161 2.72 -14.92 8.19
C GLN A 161 2.50 -13.51 8.75
N SER A 162 3.51 -12.95 9.40
CA SER A 162 3.50 -11.58 9.92
C SER A 162 3.36 -10.56 8.79
N VAL A 163 4.04 -10.79 7.67
CA VAL A 163 3.90 -9.99 6.43
C VAL A 163 2.48 -10.08 5.88
N ILE A 164 1.86 -11.26 5.85
CA ILE A 164 0.48 -11.45 5.35
C ILE A 164 -0.52 -10.69 6.23
N ASN A 165 -0.43 -10.83 7.55
CA ASN A 165 -1.29 -10.12 8.50
C ASN A 165 -1.14 -8.60 8.37
N TYR A 166 0.08 -8.14 8.13
CA TYR A 166 0.36 -6.74 7.86
C TYR A 166 -0.24 -6.28 6.53
N LEU A 167 0.08 -6.96 5.43
CA LEU A 167 -0.46 -6.66 4.10
C LEU A 167 -1.98 -6.58 4.14
N GLY A 168 -2.66 -7.55 4.73
CA GLY A 168 -4.12 -7.59 4.81
C GLY A 168 -4.75 -6.33 5.42
N LYS A 169 -4.09 -5.67 6.38
CA LYS A 169 -4.56 -4.41 6.99
C LYS A 169 -4.51 -3.24 6.01
N TYR A 170 -3.56 -3.26 5.07
CA TYR A 170 -3.19 -2.13 4.20
C TYR A 170 -3.56 -2.34 2.73
N THR A 171 -3.89 -3.56 2.31
CA THR A 171 -4.26 -3.90 0.92
C THR A 171 -5.75 -3.86 0.65
N HIS A 172 -6.61 -4.01 1.67
CA HIS A 172 -8.07 -4.11 1.48
C HIS A 172 -8.86 -2.93 2.06
N ARG A 173 -8.33 -2.26 3.09
CA ARG A 173 -9.01 -1.12 3.72
C ARG A 173 -8.58 0.18 3.03
N ILE A 174 -9.56 1.04 2.73
CA ILE A 174 -9.32 2.38 2.17
C ILE A 174 -9.08 3.35 3.36
N ALA A 175 -9.53 4.60 3.26
CA ALA A 175 -9.26 5.67 4.21
C ALA A 175 -9.76 5.41 5.63
N ILE A 176 -10.86 4.67 5.75
CA ILE A 176 -11.50 4.36 7.03
C ILE A 176 -12.13 2.98 6.98
N SER A 177 -12.21 2.35 8.15
CA SER A 177 -12.85 1.06 8.36
C SER A 177 -14.14 1.22 9.15
N ASN A 178 -15.15 0.38 8.88
CA ASN A 178 -16.47 0.49 9.52
C ASN A 178 -16.40 0.55 11.06
N HIS A 179 -15.53 -0.24 11.71
CA HIS A 179 -15.38 -0.21 13.17
C HIS A 179 -14.90 1.13 13.75
N ARG A 180 -14.35 2.03 12.93
CA ARG A 180 -13.93 3.37 13.34
C ARG A 180 -15.08 4.37 13.27
N ILE A 181 -16.13 4.09 12.51
CA ILE A 181 -17.36 4.90 12.46
C ILE A 181 -18.20 4.50 13.65
N LYS A 182 -18.52 5.46 14.53
CA LYS A 182 -19.22 5.23 15.79
C LYS A 182 -20.69 5.55 15.70
N SER A 183 -21.02 6.65 15.05
CA SER A 183 -22.40 7.06 14.80
C SER A 183 -22.50 7.86 13.51
N MET A 184 -23.69 7.82 12.93
CA MET A 184 -24.08 8.63 11.77
C MET A 184 -25.49 9.13 12.05
N THR A 185 -25.67 10.44 11.91
CA THR A 185 -26.98 11.12 11.92
C THR A 185 -27.28 11.62 10.51
N ASP A 186 -28.43 12.26 10.32
CA ASP A 186 -28.81 12.83 9.02
C ASP A 186 -27.83 13.90 8.52
N THR A 187 -27.08 14.54 9.43
CA THR A 187 -26.20 15.68 9.10
C THR A 187 -24.72 15.45 9.43
N THR A 188 -24.40 14.52 10.33
CA THR A 188 -23.04 14.36 10.86
C THR A 188 -22.59 12.90 10.97
N VAL A 189 -21.28 12.71 10.89
CA VAL A 189 -20.62 11.42 11.08
C VAL A 189 -19.57 11.57 12.18
N THR A 190 -19.61 10.67 13.17
CA THR A 190 -18.61 10.58 14.25
C THR A 190 -17.74 9.36 14.05
N TYR A 191 -16.43 9.56 14.02
CA TYR A 191 -15.46 8.48 13.86
C TYR A 191 -14.23 8.67 14.74
N VAL A 192 -13.60 7.57 15.13
CA VAL A 192 -12.42 7.60 16.02
C VAL A 192 -11.16 7.81 15.20
N VAL A 193 -10.36 8.80 15.58
CA VAL A 193 -9.09 9.20 14.99
C VAL A 193 -7.96 8.94 15.99
N LYS A 194 -6.84 8.44 15.48
CA LYS A 194 -5.61 8.30 16.26
C LYS A 194 -4.86 9.62 16.25
N ASP A 195 -4.67 10.21 17.42
CA ASP A 195 -3.96 11.46 17.62
C ASP A 195 -2.47 11.20 17.80
N TYR A 196 -1.72 11.20 16.69
CA TYR A 196 -0.28 10.98 16.72
C TYR A 196 0.51 12.10 17.42
N LYS A 197 -0.10 13.28 17.64
CA LYS A 197 0.55 14.38 18.38
C LYS A 197 0.48 14.17 19.88
N ASN A 198 -0.55 13.47 20.37
CA ASN A 198 -0.77 13.15 21.78
C ASN A 198 -0.65 11.64 22.01
N GLU A 199 0.57 11.11 21.89
CA GLU A 199 0.93 9.72 22.24
C GLU A 199 0.19 8.60 21.47
N GLY A 200 -0.56 8.94 20.43
CA GLY A 200 -1.35 7.98 19.68
C GLY A 200 -2.67 7.60 20.36
N CYS A 201 -3.17 8.41 21.28
CA CYS A 201 -4.48 8.24 21.89
C CYS A 201 -5.60 8.29 20.83
N TRP A 202 -6.64 7.49 21.03
CA TRP A 202 -7.81 7.49 20.18
C TRP A 202 -8.81 8.54 20.66
N LYS A 203 -9.26 9.41 19.76
CA LYS A 203 -10.22 10.48 20.04
C LYS A 203 -11.36 10.45 19.03
N GLU A 204 -12.56 10.75 19.47
CA GLU A 204 -13.70 10.89 18.57
C GLU A 204 -13.62 12.21 17.81
N LYS A 205 -14.02 12.18 16.55
CA LYS A 205 -14.10 13.35 15.68
C LYS A 205 -15.44 13.32 14.96
N THR A 206 -16.21 14.39 15.15
CA THR A 206 -17.48 14.62 14.46
C THR A 206 -17.29 15.66 13.37
N ILE A 207 -17.79 15.38 12.18
CA ILE A 207 -17.80 16.28 11.02
C ILE A 207 -19.15 16.17 10.30
N SER A 208 -19.46 17.12 9.42
CA SER A 208 -20.63 17.01 8.55
C SER A 208 -20.52 15.81 7.61
N GLY A 209 -21.66 15.24 7.21
CA GLY A 209 -21.71 14.16 6.23
C GLY A 209 -21.04 14.54 4.91
N GLU A 210 -21.22 15.78 4.45
CA GLU A 210 -20.57 16.31 3.25
C GLU A 210 -19.05 16.33 3.36
N GLU A 211 -18.50 16.81 4.48
CA GLU A 211 -17.04 16.83 4.70
C GLU A 211 -16.47 15.41 4.82
N PHE A 212 -17.25 14.48 5.41
CA PHE A 212 -16.88 13.07 5.47
C PHE A 212 -16.75 12.46 4.07
N ILE A 213 -17.77 12.66 3.22
CA ILE A 213 -17.78 12.20 1.82
C ILE A 213 -16.64 12.86 1.05
N ARG A 214 -16.45 14.17 1.17
CA ARG A 214 -15.37 14.92 0.50
C ARG A 214 -14.01 14.33 0.85
N ARG A 215 -13.72 14.12 2.14
CA ARG A 215 -12.45 13.50 2.59
C ARG A 215 -12.30 12.08 2.06
N PHE A 216 -13.34 11.26 2.16
CA PHE A 216 -13.30 9.88 1.68
C PHE A 216 -13.00 9.82 0.17
N MET A 217 -13.63 10.68 -0.63
CA MET A 217 -13.44 10.77 -2.08
C MET A 217 -12.02 11.17 -2.47
N MET A 218 -11.28 11.91 -1.64
CA MET A 218 -9.87 12.24 -1.90
C MET A 218 -8.96 11.00 -2.01
N HIS A 219 -9.41 9.86 -1.50
CA HIS A 219 -8.62 8.63 -1.42
C HIS A 219 -9.01 7.57 -2.45
N VAL A 220 -9.96 7.88 -3.33
CA VAL A 220 -10.29 7.04 -4.47
C VAL A 220 -9.16 7.19 -5.50
N PRO A 221 -8.43 6.11 -5.84
CA PRO A 221 -7.31 6.20 -6.77
C PRO A 221 -7.81 6.45 -8.20
N PRO A 222 -6.97 7.03 -9.08
CA PRO A 222 -7.31 7.18 -10.48
C PRO A 222 -7.72 5.86 -11.15
N LYS A 223 -8.57 5.95 -12.17
CA LYS A 223 -9.03 4.78 -12.92
C LYS A 223 -7.86 3.93 -13.42
N ARG A 224 -7.92 2.62 -13.17
CA ARG A 224 -6.89 1.62 -13.53
C ARG A 224 -5.52 1.85 -12.87
N PHE A 225 -5.44 2.65 -11.80
CA PHE A 225 -4.18 2.85 -11.09
C PHE A 225 -3.81 1.61 -10.25
N VAL A 226 -2.60 1.08 -10.47
CA VAL A 226 -2.11 -0.10 -9.75
C VAL A 226 -1.50 0.34 -8.41
N ARG A 227 -2.25 0.12 -7.33
CA ARG A 227 -1.89 0.50 -5.94
C ARG A 227 -0.89 -0.45 -5.27
N ILE A 228 -0.74 -1.69 -5.74
CA ILE A 228 0.20 -2.66 -5.17
C ILE A 228 1.15 -3.08 -6.27
N ARG A 229 2.44 -2.78 -6.10
CA ARG A 229 3.48 -3.04 -7.09
C ARG A 229 4.56 -3.91 -6.48
N HIS A 230 5.05 -4.86 -7.27
CA HIS A 230 6.07 -5.83 -6.85
C HIS A 230 7.35 -5.59 -7.64
N TYR A 231 8.48 -5.55 -6.94
CA TYR A 231 9.77 -5.17 -7.49
C TYR A 231 10.87 -6.21 -7.21
N GLY A 232 11.97 -6.09 -7.96
CA GLY A 232 13.15 -6.94 -7.82
C GLY A 232 12.81 -8.44 -7.86
N LEU A 233 13.28 -9.19 -6.85
CA LEU A 233 13.02 -10.63 -6.73
C LEU A 233 11.52 -10.99 -6.65
N LEU A 234 10.67 -10.06 -6.21
CA LEU A 234 9.23 -10.26 -6.08
C LEU A 234 8.43 -9.81 -7.31
N SER A 235 9.07 -9.18 -8.29
CA SER A 235 8.42 -8.70 -9.52
C SER A 235 7.70 -9.81 -10.29
N CYS A 236 6.53 -9.53 -10.85
CA CYS A 236 5.69 -10.55 -11.51
C CYS A 236 6.43 -11.32 -12.62
N ARG A 237 7.32 -10.65 -13.36
CA ARG A 237 8.11 -11.24 -14.46
C ARG A 237 9.09 -12.30 -13.95
N ASN A 238 9.76 -12.03 -12.83
CA ASN A 238 10.91 -12.82 -12.38
C ASN A 238 10.59 -13.70 -11.17
N LYS A 239 9.52 -13.39 -10.43
CA LYS A 239 9.15 -14.02 -9.15
C LYS A 239 9.16 -15.54 -9.21
N ARG A 240 8.61 -16.16 -10.26
CA ARG A 240 8.54 -17.63 -10.36
C ARG A 240 9.93 -18.26 -10.38
N LYS A 241 10.85 -17.70 -11.18
CA LYS A 241 12.23 -18.21 -11.31
C LYS A 241 13.07 -17.82 -10.09
N LYS A 242 13.21 -16.52 -9.82
CA LYS A 242 14.09 -16.01 -8.76
C LYS A 242 13.68 -16.51 -7.36
N ILE A 243 12.37 -16.55 -7.03
CA ILE A 243 11.95 -17.08 -5.70
C ILE A 243 12.17 -18.59 -5.58
N THR A 244 12.06 -19.36 -6.67
CA THR A 244 12.38 -20.79 -6.62
C THR A 244 13.88 -20.98 -6.36
N HIS A 245 14.72 -20.21 -7.04
CA HIS A 245 16.16 -20.20 -6.81
C HIS A 245 16.52 -19.84 -5.36
N CYS A 246 16.00 -18.72 -4.83
CA CYS A 246 16.22 -18.33 -3.44
C CYS A 246 15.74 -19.41 -2.44
N ARG A 247 14.63 -20.11 -2.72
CA ARG A 247 14.17 -21.20 -1.85
C ARG A 247 15.15 -22.37 -1.80
N ASN A 248 15.73 -22.73 -2.95
CA ASN A 248 16.70 -23.81 -3.02
C ASN A 248 17.96 -23.46 -2.24
N LEU A 249 18.46 -22.23 -2.36
CA LEU A 249 19.63 -21.74 -1.60
C LEU A 249 19.37 -21.71 -0.09
N LEU A 250 18.18 -21.30 0.32
CA LEU A 250 17.80 -21.16 1.72
C LEU A 250 17.25 -22.45 2.36
N GLY A 251 17.16 -23.57 1.61
CA GLY A 251 16.52 -24.80 2.10
C GLY A 251 15.04 -24.61 2.49
N CYS A 252 14.36 -23.61 1.92
CA CYS A 252 13.00 -23.23 2.31
C CYS A 252 11.95 -24.21 1.78
N LYS A 253 11.01 -24.62 2.64
CA LYS A 253 9.83 -25.38 2.22
C LYS A 253 8.88 -24.48 1.40
N LYS A 254 8.38 -25.00 0.28
CA LYS A 254 7.35 -24.32 -0.50
C LYS A 254 6.00 -24.48 0.20
N TYR A 255 5.42 -23.37 0.68
CA TYR A 255 4.03 -23.36 1.13
C TYR A 255 3.09 -23.69 -0.04
N ILE A 256 2.25 -24.71 0.17
CA ILE A 256 1.15 -25.07 -0.73
C ILE A 256 -0.12 -24.67 -0.01
N SER A 257 -0.88 -23.75 -0.59
CA SER A 257 -2.14 -23.29 0.01
C SER A 257 -3.14 -24.44 0.08
N THR A 258 -3.73 -24.63 1.26
CA THR A 258 -4.84 -25.55 1.49
C THR A 258 -6.08 -25.20 0.66
N LEU A 259 -6.18 -23.96 0.17
CA LEU A 259 -7.30 -23.45 -0.64
C LEU A 259 -7.10 -23.67 -2.14
N LYS A 260 -5.91 -24.06 -2.60
CA LYS A 260 -5.52 -24.01 -4.02
C LYS A 260 -6.45 -24.81 -4.94
N ASN A 261 -7.05 -25.88 -4.42
CA ASN A 261 -7.91 -26.79 -5.18
C ASN A 261 -9.36 -26.79 -4.65
N LEU A 262 -9.72 -25.83 -3.80
CA LEU A 262 -11.07 -25.72 -3.25
C LEU A 262 -11.96 -24.87 -4.18
N ASN A 263 -13.23 -25.20 -4.27
CA ASN A 263 -14.24 -24.34 -4.88
C ASN A 263 -14.67 -23.21 -3.90
N ALA A 264 -15.43 -22.22 -4.37
CA ALA A 264 -15.80 -21.05 -3.56
C ALA A 264 -16.55 -21.42 -2.26
N VAL A 265 -17.42 -22.44 -2.31
CA VAL A 265 -18.19 -22.92 -1.15
C VAL A 265 -17.25 -23.54 -0.11
N GLU A 266 -16.33 -24.40 -0.56
CA GLU A 266 -15.33 -25.03 0.29
C GLU A 266 -14.38 -24.00 0.91
N MET A 267 -13.95 -22.99 0.14
CA MET A 267 -13.16 -21.89 0.66
C MET A 267 -13.89 -21.14 1.78
N ILE A 268 -15.18 -20.82 1.59
CA ILE A 268 -15.96 -20.13 2.63
C ILE A 268 -16.08 -20.99 3.89
N ARG A 269 -16.32 -22.30 3.72
CA ARG A 269 -16.40 -23.24 4.84
C ARG A 269 -15.08 -23.35 5.61
N VAL A 270 -13.95 -23.35 4.92
CA VAL A 270 -12.63 -23.40 5.56
C VAL A 270 -12.27 -22.07 6.22
N LEU A 271 -12.55 -20.94 5.57
CA LEU A 271 -12.13 -19.61 6.04
C LEU A 271 -13.01 -19.03 7.14
N TYR A 272 -14.33 -19.20 7.03
CA TYR A 272 -15.31 -18.59 7.93
C TYR A 272 -15.98 -19.60 8.84
N HIS A 273 -15.69 -20.90 8.68
CA HIS A 273 -16.39 -21.98 9.37
C HIS A 273 -17.92 -21.96 9.13
N ILE A 274 -18.36 -21.36 8.01
CA ILE A 274 -19.76 -21.27 7.61
C ILE A 274 -20.03 -22.22 6.45
N ASN A 275 -20.99 -23.12 6.61
CA ASN A 275 -21.47 -23.95 5.51
C ASN A 275 -22.59 -23.22 4.75
N VAL A 276 -22.23 -22.52 3.67
CA VAL A 276 -23.19 -21.79 2.83
C VAL A 276 -24.15 -22.70 2.05
N CYS A 277 -23.91 -24.01 2.02
CA CYS A 277 -24.87 -24.99 1.50
C CYS A 277 -25.93 -25.38 2.53
N LYS A 278 -25.87 -24.87 3.77
CA LYS A 278 -26.91 -25.07 4.78
C LYS A 278 -27.50 -23.74 5.20
N CYS A 279 -28.81 -23.69 5.28
CA CYS A 279 -29.50 -22.52 5.81
C CYS A 279 -29.24 -22.40 7.31
N SER A 280 -28.86 -21.21 7.76
CA SER A 280 -28.61 -20.89 9.17
C SER A 280 -29.86 -20.94 10.05
N SER A 281 -31.06 -20.89 9.46
CA SER A 281 -32.33 -20.90 10.19
C SER A 281 -32.95 -22.30 10.28
N CYS A 282 -33.05 -23.02 9.16
CA CYS A 282 -33.72 -24.34 9.08
C CYS A 282 -32.74 -25.53 9.11
N GLY A 283 -31.43 -25.32 8.87
CA GLY A 283 -30.45 -26.39 8.69
C GLY A 283 -30.55 -27.18 7.37
N GLY A 284 -31.57 -26.90 6.55
CA GLY A 284 -31.81 -27.51 5.25
C GLY A 284 -30.75 -27.16 4.19
N ASN A 285 -30.65 -27.99 3.16
CA ASN A 285 -29.68 -27.82 2.09
C ASN A 285 -30.12 -26.72 1.11
N MET A 286 -29.24 -25.75 0.87
CA MET A 286 -29.47 -24.66 -0.06
C MET A 286 -29.35 -25.20 -1.49
N VAL A 287 -30.42 -25.09 -2.26
CA VAL A 287 -30.44 -25.45 -3.69
C VAL A 287 -30.41 -24.19 -4.56
N SER A 288 -29.60 -24.24 -5.62
CA SER A 288 -29.63 -23.20 -6.66
C SER A 288 -31.04 -23.17 -7.27
N PRO A 289 -31.65 -21.98 -7.46
CA PRO A 289 -32.91 -21.89 -8.18
C PRO A 289 -32.74 -22.56 -9.55
N ARG A 290 -33.55 -23.57 -9.86
CA ARG A 290 -33.61 -24.11 -11.22
C ARG A 290 -33.90 -22.94 -12.17
N LYS A 291 -33.18 -22.85 -13.30
CA LYS A 291 -33.57 -21.95 -14.38
C LYS A 291 -34.91 -22.43 -14.93
N ASP A 292 -36.01 -22.01 -14.32
CA ASP A 292 -37.32 -22.17 -14.91
C ASP A 292 -37.35 -21.29 -16.16
N LYS A 293 -37.46 -21.92 -17.33
CA LYS A 293 -37.55 -21.26 -18.64
C LYS A 293 -38.77 -20.31 -18.77
N TYR A 294 -39.62 -20.20 -17.74
CA TYR A 294 -40.90 -19.51 -17.77
C TYR A 294 -41.16 -18.51 -16.63
N SER A 295 -40.17 -18.18 -15.78
CA SER A 295 -40.34 -17.13 -14.76
C SER A 295 -39.55 -15.86 -15.12
N SER A 296 -40.25 -14.79 -15.47
CA SER A 296 -39.70 -13.44 -15.64
C SER A 296 -39.32 -12.77 -14.31
N SER A 297 -39.63 -13.39 -13.16
CA SER A 297 -39.20 -12.90 -11.85
C SER A 297 -37.92 -13.60 -11.41
N PHE A 298 -36.82 -12.87 -11.41
CA PHE A 298 -35.59 -13.26 -10.71
C PHE A 298 -35.85 -13.14 -9.20
N ARG A 299 -36.40 -14.18 -8.55
CA ARG A 299 -36.22 -14.30 -7.09
C ARG A 299 -34.77 -14.72 -6.85
N ALA A 300 -33.89 -13.75 -6.66
CA ALA A 300 -32.45 -13.93 -6.42
C ALA A 300 -32.13 -14.51 -5.02
N HIS A 301 -32.98 -15.39 -4.51
CA HIS A 301 -32.82 -16.01 -3.20
C HIS A 301 -32.75 -17.52 -3.36
N MET A 302 -31.65 -18.11 -2.88
CA MET A 302 -31.52 -19.55 -2.71
C MET A 302 -32.65 -20.05 -1.80
N ARG A 303 -33.30 -21.16 -2.16
CA ARG A 303 -34.36 -21.77 -1.36
C ARG A 303 -33.75 -22.81 -0.39
N CYS A 304 -34.13 -22.74 0.89
CA CYS A 304 -34.34 -23.91 1.74
C CYS A 304 -35.73 -24.46 1.35
#